data_AF-J0WFA1-F1
#
_entry.id   AF-J0WFA1-F1
#
_cell.length_a   1.000
_cell.length_b   1.000
_cell.length_c   1.000
_cell.angle_alpha   90.00
_cell.angle_beta   90.00
_cell.angle_gamma   90.00
#
_symmetry.space_group_name_H-M   'P 1'
#
loop_
_entity.id
_entity.type
_entity.pdbx_description
1 polymer ?
#
loop_
_entity_poly.entity_id
_entity_poly.type
_entity_poly.pdbx_seq_one_letter_code
_entity_poly.pdbx_strand_id
1 'polypeptide(L)'
;MLEPVPTWRGIGLSGRPLDLLAVLAGRQDASDQEIIEALWPENAPARPLRALHVVVSRTRALTGEDVIERVGRGYRLALPASDIDARDLAARTEQAHICAQAGQWSRVLELTAGLPRPPEAGDQVSGPLAQLLGRAAAHASTARRDRALALEAAGEYEQ
;
A
#
# COMPACT_ATOMS: atom_id res chain seq x y z
N MET A 1 9.09 18.79 13.56
CA MET A 1 9.41 17.38 13.86
C MET A 1 9.65 16.72 12.52
N LEU A 2 10.85 16.21 12.23
CA LEU A 2 11.07 15.44 11.00
C LEU A 2 10.19 14.19 11.10
N GLU A 3 9.40 13.89 10.07
CA GLU A 3 8.67 12.63 10.04
C GLU A 3 9.67 11.46 10.18
N PRO A 4 9.36 10.45 11.00
CA PRO A 4 10.30 9.35 11.22
C PRO A 4 10.59 8.67 9.88
N VAL A 5 11.87 8.53 9.55
CA VAL A 5 12.32 7.82 8.36
C VAL A 5 11.69 6.43 8.36
N PRO A 6 11.12 5.94 7.24
CA PRO A 6 10.61 4.57 7.15
C PRO A 6 11.68 3.58 7.60
N THR A 7 11.32 2.60 8.44
CA THR A 7 12.28 1.62 8.98
C THR A 7 11.86 0.19 8.72
N TRP A 8 12.84 -0.71 8.72
CA TRP A 8 12.67 -2.15 8.79
C TRP A 8 13.37 -2.69 10.05
N ARG A 9 12.61 -3.19 11.03
CA ARG A 9 13.16 -3.66 12.32
C ARG A 9 14.13 -2.65 12.97
N GLY A 10 13.79 -1.36 12.87
CA GLY A 10 14.61 -0.25 13.39
C GLY A 10 15.72 0.25 12.45
N ILE A 11 15.95 -0.39 11.30
CA ILE A 11 16.92 0.05 10.29
C ILE A 11 16.24 1.01 9.32
N GLY A 12 16.79 2.22 9.16
CA GLY A 12 16.27 3.21 8.19
C GLY A 12 16.30 2.70 6.75
N LEU A 13 15.20 2.84 6.04
CA LEU A 13 15.03 2.55 4.63
C LEU A 13 14.95 3.85 3.83
N SER A 14 15.63 3.90 2.68
CA SER A 14 15.60 5.04 1.78
C SER A 14 15.95 4.64 0.35
N GLY A 15 15.64 5.52 -0.61
CA GLY A 15 15.96 5.33 -2.02
C GLY A 15 15.33 4.08 -2.63
N ARG A 16 16.05 3.42 -3.54
CA ARG A 16 15.51 2.30 -4.35
C ARG A 16 14.97 1.11 -3.57
N PRO A 17 15.58 0.67 -2.45
CA PRO A 17 14.96 -0.37 -1.64
C PRO A 17 13.58 0.01 -1.09
N LEU A 18 13.42 1.24 -0.61
CA LEU A 18 12.13 1.75 -0.14
C LEU A 18 11.12 1.88 -1.28
N ASP A 19 11.55 2.41 -2.43
CA ASP A 19 10.71 2.52 -3.62
C ASP A 19 10.20 1.14 -4.08
N LEU A 20 11.07 0.13 -4.11
CA LEU A 20 10.70 -1.23 -4.48
C LEU A 20 9.65 -1.80 -3.52
N LEU A 21 9.86 -1.66 -2.21
CA LEU A 21 8.88 -2.12 -1.22
C LEU A 21 7.54 -1.41 -1.39
N ALA A 22 7.53 -0.10 -1.68
CA ALA A 22 6.31 0.64 -1.93
C ALA A 22 5.56 0.18 -3.19
N VAL A 23 6.27 -0.11 -4.28
CA VAL A 23 5.68 -0.71 -5.50
C VAL A 23 5.01 -2.04 -5.17
N LEU A 24 5.74 -2.93 -4.48
CA LEU A 24 5.25 -4.27 -4.18
C LEU A 24 4.14 -4.25 -3.12
N ALA A 25 4.16 -3.31 -2.17
CA ALA A 25 3.07 -3.17 -1.20
C ALA A 25 1.75 -2.76 -1.87
N GLY A 26 1.80 -1.96 -2.94
CA GLY A 26 0.61 -1.48 -3.65
C GLY A 26 -0.03 -2.47 -4.63
N ARG A 27 0.52 -3.67 -4.80
CA ARG A 27 0.08 -4.64 -5.83
C ARG A 27 0.20 -6.06 -5.30
N GLN A 28 -0.64 -7.01 -5.73
CA GLN A 28 -0.44 -8.41 -5.33
C GLN A 28 0.87 -8.96 -5.89
N ASP A 29 1.03 -8.87 -7.21
CA ASP A 29 2.25 -9.18 -7.97
C ASP A 29 2.59 -7.99 -8.89
N ALA A 30 3.88 -7.79 -9.17
CA ALA A 30 4.36 -6.78 -10.10
C ALA A 30 5.38 -7.39 -11.07
N SER A 31 5.18 -7.21 -12.37
CA SER A 31 6.12 -7.67 -13.39
C SER A 31 7.44 -6.88 -13.34
N ASP A 32 8.50 -7.46 -13.89
CA ASP A 32 9.80 -6.79 -14.02
C ASP A 32 9.66 -5.41 -14.66
N GLN A 33 8.83 -5.31 -15.70
CA GLN A 33 8.60 -4.06 -16.45
C GLN A 33 7.87 -3.02 -15.61
N GLU A 34 6.79 -3.39 -14.93
CA GLU A 34 6.05 -2.47 -14.04
C GLU A 34 6.93 -1.93 -12.91
N ILE A 35 7.80 -2.78 -12.36
CA ILE A 35 8.74 -2.36 -11.31
C ILE A 35 9.78 -1.40 -11.92
N ILE A 36 10.34 -1.72 -13.09
CA ILE A 36 11.31 -0.86 -13.76
C ILE A 36 10.72 0.52 -14.07
N GLU A 37 9.50 0.58 -14.61
CA GLU A 37 8.81 1.83 -14.94
C GLU A 37 8.53 2.65 -13.69
N ALA A 38 8.10 2.01 -12.60
CA ALA A 38 7.84 2.71 -11.34
C ALA A 38 9.12 3.21 -10.65
N LEU A 39 10.22 2.46 -10.74
CA LEU A 39 11.50 2.88 -10.19
C LEU A 39 12.13 3.97 -11.05
N TRP A 40 12.18 3.83 -12.37
CA TRP A 40 12.87 4.75 -13.25
C TRP A 40 11.94 5.32 -14.33
N PRO A 41 10.97 6.19 -13.96
CA PRO A 41 9.99 6.70 -14.91
C PRO A 41 10.61 7.54 -16.04
N GLU A 42 11.68 8.28 -15.75
CA GLU A 42 12.33 9.17 -16.72
C GLU A 42 13.80 8.80 -17.00
N ASN A 43 14.47 8.14 -16.04
CA ASN A 43 15.92 7.95 -16.04
C ASN A 43 16.30 6.47 -15.92
N ALA A 44 15.82 5.66 -16.86
CA ALA A 44 16.09 4.22 -16.89
C ALA A 44 17.59 3.94 -17.10
N PRO A 45 18.19 3.02 -16.32
CA PRO A 45 19.58 2.59 -16.54
C PRO A 45 19.73 1.91 -17.91
N ALA A 46 20.93 1.93 -18.49
CA ALA A 46 21.21 1.27 -19.77
C ALA A 46 20.90 -0.24 -19.80
N ARG A 47 20.88 -0.90 -18.64
CA ARG A 47 20.48 -2.31 -18.47
C ARG A 47 19.45 -2.45 -17.35
N PRO A 48 18.16 -2.15 -17.60
CA PRO A 48 17.15 -2.03 -16.56
C PRO A 48 16.96 -3.31 -15.73
N LEU A 49 16.88 -4.49 -16.37
CA LEU A 49 16.73 -5.77 -15.66
C LEU A 49 17.91 -6.06 -14.71
N ARG A 50 19.14 -5.74 -15.13
CA ARG A 50 20.31 -5.91 -14.26
C ARG A 50 20.25 -4.98 -13.06
N ALA A 51 19.83 -3.73 -13.27
CA ALA A 51 19.64 -2.78 -12.18
C ALA A 51 18.54 -3.23 -11.22
N LEU A 52 17.41 -3.73 -11.74
CA LEU A 52 16.32 -4.29 -10.93
C LEU A 52 16.84 -5.44 -10.04
N HIS A 53 17.59 -6.40 -10.59
CA HIS A 53 18.15 -7.50 -9.79
C HIS A 53 19.07 -7.01 -8.66
N VAL A 54 19.87 -5.96 -8.89
CA VAL A 54 20.70 -5.36 -7.84
C VAL A 54 19.85 -4.72 -6.76
N VAL A 55 18.80 -3.98 -7.14
CA VAL A 55 17.86 -3.39 -6.16
C VAL A 55 17.19 -4.49 -5.33
N VAL A 56 16.66 -5.53 -5.96
CA VAL A 56 16.02 -6.68 -5.27
C VAL A 56 16.99 -7.35 -4.30
N SER A 57 18.22 -7.64 -4.76
CA SER A 57 19.25 -8.26 -3.92
C SER A 57 19.58 -7.39 -2.69
N ARG A 58 19.76 -6.08 -2.90
CA ARG A 58 20.01 -5.14 -1.79
C ARG A 58 18.84 -5.05 -0.83
N THR A 59 17.60 -5.01 -1.34
CA THR A 59 16.41 -4.96 -0.49
C THR A 59 16.30 -6.22 0.34
N ARG A 60 16.48 -7.41 -0.25
CA ARG A 60 16.52 -8.69 0.49
C ARG A 60 17.59 -8.71 1.57
N ALA A 61 18.77 -8.15 1.32
CA ALA A 61 19.82 -8.04 2.34
C ALA A 61 19.41 -7.15 3.52
N LEU A 62 18.55 -6.14 3.30
CA LEU A 62 18.03 -5.25 4.35
C LEU A 62 16.83 -5.87 5.08
N THR A 63 15.95 -6.57 4.36
CA THR A 63 14.64 -7.00 4.88
C THR A 63 14.61 -8.46 5.33
N GLY A 64 15.53 -9.28 4.81
CA GLY A 64 15.46 -10.75 4.81
C GLY A 64 15.14 -11.28 3.42
N GLU A 65 15.71 -12.45 3.07
CA GLU A 65 15.60 -13.03 1.73
C GLU A 65 14.18 -13.43 1.34
N ASP A 66 13.38 -13.85 2.32
CA ASP A 66 12.03 -14.37 2.10
C ASP A 66 10.97 -13.28 1.91
N VAL A 67 11.28 -12.01 2.21
CA VAL A 67 10.29 -10.92 2.15
C VAL A 67 9.83 -10.63 0.73
N ILE A 68 10.73 -10.77 -0.24
CA ILE A 68 10.47 -10.53 -1.66
C ILE A 68 10.63 -11.86 -2.37
N GLU A 69 9.59 -12.34 -3.04
CA GLU A 69 9.59 -13.58 -3.80
C GLU A 69 9.59 -13.30 -5.31
N ARG A 70 10.27 -14.14 -6.09
CA ARG A 70 10.20 -14.12 -7.56
C ARG A 70 8.98 -14.95 -7.99
N VAL A 71 8.06 -14.34 -8.74
CA VAL A 71 6.88 -15.02 -9.27
C VAL A 71 6.81 -14.80 -10.77
N GLY A 72 6.99 -15.88 -11.55
CA GLY A 72 7.08 -15.79 -13.00
C GLY A 72 8.13 -14.77 -13.47
N ARG A 73 7.68 -13.74 -14.19
CA ARG A 73 8.51 -12.62 -14.70
C ARG A 73 8.37 -11.36 -13.84
N GLY A 74 8.20 -11.52 -12.54
CA GLY A 74 7.98 -10.43 -11.61
C GLY A 74 8.31 -10.78 -10.18
N TYR A 75 7.89 -9.91 -9.27
CA TYR A 75 8.12 -10.03 -7.84
C TYR A 75 6.86 -9.71 -7.04
N ARG A 76 6.79 -10.25 -5.82
CA ARG A 76 5.77 -9.92 -4.82
C ARG A 76 6.38 -9.82 -3.43
N LEU A 77 5.66 -9.19 -2.50
CA LEU A 77 5.91 -9.38 -1.08
C LEU A 77 5.32 -10.73 -0.65
N ALA A 78 6.13 -11.60 -0.07
CA ALA A 78 5.70 -12.86 0.51
C ALA A 78 5.19 -12.64 1.95
N LEU A 79 4.27 -11.69 2.09
CA LEU A 79 3.60 -11.38 3.33
C LEU A 79 2.09 -11.56 3.13
N PRO A 80 1.35 -12.03 4.14
CA PRO A 80 -0.10 -11.96 4.16
C PRO A 80 -0.57 -10.55 3.83
N ALA A 81 -1.69 -10.42 3.11
CA ALA A 81 -2.24 -9.10 2.79
C ALA A 81 -2.60 -8.30 4.05
N SER A 82 -2.98 -8.99 5.14
CA SER A 82 -3.25 -8.41 6.46
C SER A 82 -2.03 -7.76 7.12
N ASP A 83 -0.83 -8.20 6.76
CA ASP A 83 0.43 -7.68 7.31
C ASP A 83 0.94 -6.47 6.51
N ILE A 84 0.20 -6.09 5.45
CA ILE A 84 0.47 -4.92 4.62
C ILE A 84 -0.73 -3.98 4.77
N ASP A 85 -0.64 -3.02 5.68
CA ASP A 85 -1.71 -2.06 6.02
C ASP A 85 -2.38 -1.44 4.80
N ALA A 86 -1.60 -1.09 3.76
CA ALA A 86 -2.14 -0.51 2.53
C ALA A 86 -3.06 -1.48 1.76
N ARG A 87 -2.74 -2.78 1.75
CA ARG A 87 -3.56 -3.81 1.11
C ARG A 87 -4.77 -4.17 1.97
N ASP A 88 -4.60 -4.31 3.29
CA ASP A 88 -5.72 -4.52 4.22
C ASP A 88 -6.75 -3.40 4.11
N LEU A 89 -6.30 -2.14 4.16
CA LEU A 89 -7.15 -0.97 3.99
C LEU A 89 -7.88 -0.98 2.66
N ALA A 90 -7.19 -1.24 1.55
CA ALA A 90 -7.82 -1.29 0.24
C ALA A 90 -8.92 -2.38 0.17
N ALA A 91 -8.63 -3.59 0.67
CA ALA A 91 -9.57 -4.70 0.69
C ALA A 91 -10.81 -4.41 1.55
N ARG A 92 -10.61 -3.84 2.75
CA ARG A 92 -11.70 -3.47 3.65
C ARG A 92 -12.55 -2.33 3.09
N THR A 93 -11.94 -1.34 2.46
CA THR A 93 -12.65 -0.25 1.78
C THR A 93 -13.52 -0.79 0.65
N GLU A 94 -12.96 -1.65 -0.21
CA GLU A 94 -13.72 -2.24 -1.32
C GLU A 94 -14.91 -3.06 -0.81
N GLN A 95 -14.67 -3.92 0.19
CA GLN A 95 -15.74 -4.73 0.76
C GLN A 95 -16.80 -3.87 1.46
N ALA A 96 -16.39 -2.80 2.16
CA ALA A 96 -17.32 -1.86 2.78
C ALA A 96 -18.18 -1.15 1.73
N HIS A 97 -17.58 -0.76 0.62
CA HIS A 97 -18.30 -0.11 -0.48
C HIS A 97 -19.33 -1.03 -1.14
N ILE A 98 -18.98 -2.31 -1.36
CA ILE A 98 -19.91 -3.33 -1.85
C ILE A 98 -21.07 -3.54 -0.87
N CYS A 99 -20.77 -3.65 0.43
CA CYS A 99 -21.79 -3.80 1.47
C CYS A 99 -22.71 -2.58 1.57
N ALA A 100 -22.17 -1.36 1.43
CA ALA A 100 -22.94 -0.12 1.41
C ALA A 100 -23.95 -0.10 0.24
N GLN A 101 -23.51 -0.48 -0.96
CA GLN A 101 -24.39 -0.58 -2.13
C GLN A 101 -25.49 -1.64 -1.95
N ALA A 102 -25.23 -2.68 -1.15
CA ALA A 102 -26.20 -3.72 -0.81
C ALA A 102 -27.06 -3.38 0.43
N GLY A 103 -26.91 -2.20 1.04
CA GLY A 103 -27.63 -1.79 2.25
C GLY A 103 -27.22 -2.56 3.52
N GLN A 104 -26.08 -3.25 3.51
CA GLN A 104 -25.57 -4.04 4.62
C GLN A 104 -24.80 -3.17 5.63
N TRP A 105 -25.48 -2.21 6.26
CA TRP A 105 -24.86 -1.16 7.07
C TRP A 105 -24.07 -1.66 8.29
N SER A 106 -24.55 -2.70 8.97
CA SER A 106 -23.81 -3.33 10.08
C SER A 106 -22.43 -3.81 9.63
N ARG A 107 -22.37 -4.45 8.45
CA ARG A 107 -21.12 -4.95 7.88
C ARG A 107 -20.18 -3.81 7.47
N VAL A 108 -20.71 -2.70 6.98
CA VAL A 108 -19.92 -1.47 6.72
C VAL A 108 -19.27 -0.97 8.01
N LEU A 109 -20.02 -0.91 9.12
CA LEU A 109 -19.50 -0.45 10.41
C LEU A 109 -18.39 -1.36 10.96
N GLU A 110 -18.52 -2.68 10.80
CA GLU A 110 -17.49 -3.66 11.16
C GLU A 110 -16.22 -3.47 10.31
N LEU A 111 -16.36 -3.43 8.99
CA LEU A 111 -15.23 -3.32 8.05
C LEU A 111 -14.49 -2.00 8.18
N THR A 112 -15.17 -0.94 8.61
CA THR A 112 -14.60 0.41 8.80
C THR A 112 -14.23 0.71 10.25
N ALA A 113 -14.29 -0.28 11.15
CA ALA A 113 -13.86 -0.09 12.54
C ALA A 113 -12.33 0.10 12.60
N GLY A 114 -11.86 1.10 13.36
CA GLY A 114 -10.43 1.32 13.55
C GLY A 114 -9.65 1.65 12.26
N LEU A 115 -10.29 2.33 11.30
CA LEU A 115 -9.60 2.76 10.07
C LEU A 115 -8.32 3.54 10.40
N PRO A 116 -7.18 3.18 9.80
CA PRO A 116 -5.94 3.93 10.00
C PRO A 116 -6.09 5.36 9.48
N ARG A 117 -5.21 6.23 9.98
CA ARG A 117 -4.97 7.54 9.37
C ARG A 117 -3.62 7.45 8.67
N PRO A 118 -3.60 7.21 7.33
CA PRO A 118 -2.36 7.24 6.58
C PRO A 118 -1.64 8.58 6.83
N PRO A 119 -0.31 8.59 6.93
CA PRO A 119 0.44 9.83 7.03
C PRO A 119 0.18 10.67 5.77
N GLU A 120 0.21 11.99 5.93
CA GLU A 120 0.16 12.87 4.77
C GLU A 120 1.43 12.65 3.97
N ALA A 121 1.30 12.47 2.65
CA ALA A 121 2.47 12.52 1.79
C ALA A 121 2.99 13.96 1.85
N GLY A 122 4.02 14.22 2.67
CA GLY A 122 4.58 15.56 2.81
C GLY A 122 4.99 16.17 1.46
N ASP A 123 5.13 17.49 1.42
CA ASP A 123 5.27 18.34 0.21
C ASP A 123 6.41 17.98 -0.77
N GLN A 124 7.27 17.00 -0.49
CA GLN A 124 8.46 16.68 -1.31
C GLN A 124 8.62 15.22 -1.76
N VAL A 125 7.61 14.37 -1.66
CA VAL A 125 7.79 12.96 -2.03
C VAL A 125 7.14 12.71 -3.39
N SER A 126 7.90 12.85 -4.47
CA SER A 126 7.56 12.20 -5.75
C SER A 126 8.08 10.75 -5.72
N GLY A 127 7.34 9.82 -6.31
CA GLY A 127 7.76 8.42 -6.43
C GLY A 127 6.83 7.38 -5.80
N PRO A 128 7.22 6.10 -5.79
CA PRO A 128 6.32 4.99 -5.44
C PRO A 128 5.74 5.04 -4.04
N LEU A 129 6.49 5.49 -3.03
CA LEU A 129 5.98 5.60 -1.66
C LEU A 129 4.85 6.64 -1.56
N ALA A 130 5.04 7.81 -2.16
CA ALA A 130 3.99 8.83 -2.17
C ALA A 130 2.74 8.38 -2.92
N GLN A 131 2.91 7.67 -4.03
CA GLN A 131 1.78 7.07 -4.75
C GLN A 131 1.04 6.04 -3.87
N LEU A 132 1.76 5.22 -3.10
CA LEU A 132 1.17 4.28 -2.16
C LEU A 132 0.40 4.99 -1.05
N LEU A 133 0.99 6.02 -0.44
CA LEU A 133 0.37 6.82 0.61
C LEU A 133 -0.87 7.58 0.10
N GLY A 134 -0.80 8.15 -1.11
CA GLY A 134 -1.92 8.82 -1.75
C GLY A 134 -3.09 7.86 -2.02
N ARG A 135 -2.81 6.64 -2.52
CA ARG A 135 -3.84 5.61 -2.66
C ARG A 135 -4.43 5.20 -1.31
N ALA A 136 -3.60 4.99 -0.29
CA ALA A 136 -4.08 4.67 1.06
C ALA A 136 -4.97 5.78 1.63
N ALA A 137 -4.59 7.05 1.44
CA ALA A 137 -5.39 8.20 1.85
C ALA A 137 -6.75 8.24 1.12
N ALA A 138 -6.78 7.95 -0.18
CA ALA A 138 -8.02 7.83 -0.95
C ALA A 138 -8.92 6.71 -0.41
N HIS A 139 -8.37 5.51 -0.17
CA HIS A 139 -9.12 4.39 0.41
C HIS A 139 -9.68 4.71 1.79
N ALA A 140 -8.89 5.36 2.65
CA ALA A 140 -9.34 5.79 3.97
C ALA A 140 -10.46 6.84 3.88
N SER A 141 -10.38 7.78 2.93
CA SER A 141 -11.42 8.78 2.69
C SER A 141 -12.74 8.13 2.25
N THR A 142 -12.69 7.20 1.30
CA THR A 142 -13.86 6.44 0.85
C THR A 142 -14.48 5.63 1.99
N ALA A 143 -13.69 4.87 2.74
CA ALA A 143 -14.21 4.07 3.85
C ALA A 143 -14.83 4.92 4.97
N ARG A 144 -14.29 6.12 5.24
CA ARG A 144 -14.90 7.06 6.21
C ARG A 144 -16.25 7.59 5.71
N ARG A 145 -16.40 7.83 4.41
CA ARG A 145 -17.68 8.24 3.81
C ARG A 145 -18.72 7.14 3.97
N ASP A 146 -18.39 5.91 3.60
CA ASP A 146 -19.30 4.77 3.72
C ASP A 146 -19.68 4.52 5.18
N ARG A 147 -18.73 4.68 6.11
CA ARG A 147 -19.00 4.62 7.55
C ARG A 147 -19.99 5.70 8.00
N ALA A 148 -19.83 6.93 7.55
CA ALA A 148 -20.73 8.03 7.92
C ALA A 148 -22.17 7.75 7.49
N LEU A 149 -22.36 7.26 6.26
CA LEU A 149 -23.68 6.85 5.75
C LEU A 149 -24.26 5.69 6.55
N ALA A 150 -23.44 4.70 6.92
CA ALA A 150 -23.89 3.58 7.73
C ALA A 150 -24.30 4.00 9.16
N LEU A 151 -23.63 4.99 9.75
CA LEU A 151 -23.99 5.55 11.06
C LEU A 151 -25.30 6.34 10.99
N GLU A 152 -25.52 7.11 9.93
CA GLU A 152 -26.78 7.82 9.68
C GLU A 152 -27.93 6.82 9.56
N ALA A 153 -27.78 5.81 8.70
CA ALA A 153 -28.79 4.77 8.53
C ALA A 153 -29.08 4.02 9.84
N ALA A 154 -28.05 3.65 10.62
CA ALA A 154 -28.24 2.97 11.91
C ALA A 154 -29.00 3.85 12.94
N GLY A 155 -28.79 5.17 12.92
CA GLY A 155 -29.51 6.11 13.77
C GLY A 155 -30.98 6.30 13.40
N GLU A 156 -31.37 6.08 12.14
CA GLU A 156 -32.77 6.05 11.71
C GLU A 156 -33.51 4.78 12.16
N TYR A 157 -32.81 3.66 12.39
CA TYR A 157 -33.41 2.41 12.86
C TYR A 157 -33.63 2.36 14.40
N GLU A 158 -33.01 3.28 15.16
CA GLU A 158 -33.16 3.35 16.62
C GLU A 158 -34.29 4.30 17.09
N GLN A 159 -34.96 5.02 16.19
CA GLN A 159 -36.08 5.93 16.47
C GLN A 159 -37.45 5.32 16.14
#